data_AF-A0A522R5U7-F1
#
_entry.id   AF-A0A522R5U7-F1
#
_cell.length_a   1.000
_cell.length_b   1.000
_cell.length_c   1.000
_cell.angle_alpha   90.00
_cell.angle_beta   90.00
_cell.angle_gamma   90.00
#
_symmetry.space_group_name_H-M   'P 1'
#
loop_
_entity.id
_entity.type
_entity.pdbx_description
1 polymer ?
#
loop_
_entity_poly.entity_id
_entity_poly.type
_entity_poly.pdbx_seq_one_letter_code
_entity_poly.pdbx_strand_id
1 'polypeptide(L)'
;EAEQILEKTAPESNFAPLYVTLARVRNTSDTANILDDYRKAASLNIEDWRYGKYLTEFLLAQKRYHEAVQSIEPYFKKDPGNYIVATLYAHCLMRNDEYPAAEKVLNNIHVLPYEGATDGHLLYKQVKLMRALQLVQQKKYQAALKKVSESREWPERLGEGMPYPDMIHDSLENEVESLVKQAMQGHNFSKSEITSYENQINAISQSGNLN
;
A
#
# COMPACT_ATOMS: atom_id res chain seq x y z
N GLU A 1 22.81 20.61 15.67
CA GLU A 1 23.29 20.24 17.02
C GLU A 1 22.72 18.89 17.48
N ALA A 2 21.39 18.71 17.54
CA ALA A 2 20.78 17.44 17.95
C ALA A 2 21.19 16.21 17.10
N GLU A 3 21.17 16.32 15.76
CA GLU A 3 21.60 15.26 14.84
C GLU A 3 23.04 14.80 15.14
N GLN A 4 24.00 15.73 15.23
CA GLN A 4 25.41 15.43 15.52
C GLN A 4 25.62 14.74 16.87
N ILE A 5 24.80 15.04 17.88
CA ILE A 5 24.84 14.36 19.18
C ILE A 5 24.33 12.92 19.03
N LEU A 6 23.23 12.74 18.29
CA LEU A 6 22.64 11.43 18.04
C LEU A 6 23.58 10.55 17.21
N GLU A 7 24.25 11.09 16.19
CA GLU A 7 25.23 10.36 15.37
C GLU A 7 26.43 9.85 16.17
N LYS A 8 26.87 10.62 17.17
CA LYS A 8 27.98 10.22 18.05
C LYS A 8 27.57 9.18 19.08
N THR A 9 26.31 9.18 19.51
CA THR A 9 25.81 8.33 20.59
C THR A 9 25.15 7.04 20.11
N ALA A 10 24.59 7.03 18.90
CA ALA A 10 23.90 5.87 18.35
C ALA A 10 24.79 4.63 18.20
N PRO A 11 26.02 4.69 17.65
CA PRO A 11 26.85 3.50 17.41
C PRO A 11 27.16 2.67 18.65
N GLU A 12 27.18 3.29 19.83
CA GLU A 12 27.47 2.63 21.12
C GLU A 12 26.21 2.06 21.79
N SER A 13 25.03 2.33 21.23
CA SER A 13 23.75 2.01 21.82
C SER A 13 23.07 0.82 21.16
N ASN A 14 22.53 -0.08 21.99
CA ASN A 14 21.63 -1.15 21.57
C ASN A 14 20.14 -0.75 21.70
N PHE A 15 19.85 0.55 21.71
CA PHE A 15 18.50 1.08 21.88
C PHE A 15 17.86 1.40 20.51
N ALA A 16 17.03 0.48 20.00
CA ALA A 16 16.37 0.63 18.70
C ALA A 16 15.63 1.98 18.46
N PRO A 17 14.91 2.57 19.43
CA PRO A 17 14.30 3.90 19.27
C PRO A 17 15.27 5.04 18.95
N LEU A 18 16.54 4.92 19.35
CA LEU A 18 17.56 5.93 19.08
C LEU A 18 17.83 6.04 17.57
N TYR A 19 17.95 4.89 16.90
CA TYR A 19 18.17 4.84 15.45
C TYR A 19 16.94 5.31 14.67
N VAL A 20 15.72 5.01 15.13
CA VAL A 20 14.49 5.58 14.53
C VAL A 20 14.48 7.11 14.67
N THR A 21 14.88 7.63 15.83
CA THR A 21 14.99 9.08 16.03
C THR A 21 16.04 9.68 15.11
N LEU A 22 17.21 9.07 15.01
CA LEU A 22 18.30 9.53 14.15
C LEU A 22 17.85 9.58 12.67
N ALA A 23 17.24 8.50 12.18
CA ALA A 23 16.66 8.42 10.84
C ALA A 23 15.67 9.55 10.52
N ARG A 24 14.93 10.03 11.52
CA ARG A 24 13.91 11.09 11.36
C ARG A 24 14.46 12.51 11.40
N VAL A 25 15.59 12.73 12.08
CA VAL A 25 16.18 14.07 12.20
C VAL A 25 17.22 14.35 11.11
N ARG A 26 17.71 13.31 10.43
CA ARG A 26 18.61 13.43 9.28
C ARG A 26 18.00 14.27 8.17
N ASN A 27 18.87 14.88 7.37
CA ASN A 27 18.46 15.49 6.12
C ASN A 27 17.79 14.44 5.21
N THR A 28 16.61 14.75 4.65
CA THR A 28 15.84 13.81 3.82
C THR A 28 16.57 13.37 2.54
N SER A 29 17.58 14.12 2.10
CA SER A 29 18.46 13.72 1.00
C SER A 29 19.49 12.65 1.37
N ASP A 30 19.76 12.43 2.66
CA ASP A 30 20.68 11.42 3.19
C ASP A 30 20.02 10.03 3.26
N THR A 31 19.49 9.59 2.13
CA THR A 31 18.67 8.38 2.05
C THR A 31 19.42 7.11 2.40
N ALA A 32 20.75 7.10 2.23
CA ALA A 32 21.60 5.96 2.58
C ALA A 32 21.71 5.77 4.09
N ASN A 33 22.06 6.82 4.85
CA ASN A 33 22.19 6.67 6.30
C ASN A 33 20.83 6.49 6.98
N ILE A 34 19.77 7.14 6.47
CA ILE A 34 18.40 6.93 6.96
C ILE A 34 18.00 5.45 6.82
N LEU A 35 18.32 4.82 5.69
CA LEU A 35 18.06 3.41 5.49
C LEU A 35 18.81 2.55 6.51
N ASP A 36 20.10 2.82 6.70
CA ASP A 36 20.95 2.03 7.59
C ASP A 36 20.50 2.16 9.04
N ASP A 37 20.06 3.34 9.46
CA ASP A 37 19.46 3.57 10.77
C ASP A 37 18.17 2.76 10.96
N TYR A 38 17.26 2.77 9.97
CA TYR A 38 16.05 1.93 10.04
C TYR A 38 16.35 0.43 10.04
N ARG A 39 17.32 -0.02 9.24
CA ARG A 39 17.79 -1.42 9.24
C ARG A 39 18.38 -1.79 10.59
N LYS A 40 19.18 -0.91 11.19
CA LYS A 40 19.76 -1.13 12.50
C LYS A 40 18.68 -1.21 13.58
N ALA A 41 17.71 -0.30 13.59
CA ALA A 41 16.56 -0.35 14.48
C ALA A 41 15.80 -1.68 14.39
N ALA A 42 15.48 -2.13 13.17
CA ALA A 42 14.79 -3.39 12.93
C ALA A 42 15.62 -4.61 13.35
N SER A 43 16.95 -4.57 13.16
CA SER A 43 17.85 -5.66 13.58
C SER A 43 17.99 -5.79 15.10
N LEU A 44 17.90 -4.69 15.84
CA LEU A 44 18.04 -4.68 17.30
C LEU A 44 16.79 -5.23 18.01
N ASN A 45 15.62 -5.16 17.37
CA ASN A 45 14.39 -5.69 17.92
C ASN A 45 13.51 -6.31 16.82
N ILE A 46 13.96 -7.47 16.33
CA ILE A 46 13.34 -8.21 15.21
C ILE A 46 11.91 -8.68 15.50
N GLU A 47 11.52 -8.76 16.77
CA GLU A 47 10.18 -9.21 17.17
C GLU A 47 9.14 -8.09 17.13
N ASP A 48 9.59 -6.82 17.12
CA ASP A 48 8.74 -5.64 17.17
C ASP A 48 8.46 -5.09 15.78
N TRP A 49 7.26 -5.38 15.29
CA TRP A 49 6.78 -5.00 13.97
C TRP A 49 6.85 -3.50 13.68
N ARG A 50 6.90 -2.63 14.70
CA ARG A 50 6.98 -1.17 14.51
C ARG A 50 8.26 -0.76 13.80
N TYR A 51 9.39 -1.41 14.09
CA TYR A 51 10.64 -1.13 13.40
C TYR A 51 10.65 -1.67 11.97
N GLY A 52 10.05 -2.84 11.76
CA GLY A 52 9.78 -3.37 10.42
C GLY A 52 8.90 -2.42 9.60
N LYS A 53 7.87 -1.84 10.20
CA LYS A 53 7.01 -0.82 9.59
C LYS A 53 7.79 0.40 9.16
N TYR A 54 8.61 1.01 10.03
CA TYR A 54 9.38 2.20 9.68
C TYR A 54 10.35 1.95 8.52
N LEU A 55 11.08 0.82 8.53
CA LEU A 55 11.95 0.43 7.44
C LEU A 55 11.16 0.26 6.13
N THR A 56 10.03 -0.43 6.19
CA THR A 56 9.16 -0.70 5.03
C THR A 56 8.60 0.59 4.42
N GLU A 57 8.08 1.50 5.25
CA GLU A 57 7.54 2.79 4.80
C GLU A 57 8.63 3.64 4.13
N PHE A 58 9.84 3.64 4.68
CA PHE A 58 10.97 4.31 4.05
C PHE A 58 11.32 3.69 2.70
N LEU A 59 11.38 2.35 2.61
CA LEU A 59 11.65 1.64 1.35
C LEU A 59 10.56 1.92 0.29
N LEU A 60 9.29 1.97 0.68
CA LEU A 60 8.18 2.36 -0.21
C LEU A 60 8.36 3.79 -0.74
N ALA A 61 8.72 4.75 0.12
CA ALA A 61 8.99 6.13 -0.27
C ALA A 61 10.16 6.24 -1.27
N GLN A 62 11.19 5.39 -1.11
CA GLN A 62 12.31 5.26 -2.04
C GLN A 62 11.98 4.41 -3.28
N LYS A 63 10.73 3.97 -3.46
CA LYS A 63 10.27 3.09 -4.55
C LYS A 63 11.01 1.74 -4.63
N ARG A 64 11.56 1.27 -3.51
CA ARG A 64 12.26 -0.03 -3.39
C ARG A 64 11.26 -1.12 -2.99
N TYR A 65 10.27 -1.35 -3.85
CA TYR A 65 9.08 -2.14 -3.53
C TYR A 65 9.40 -3.59 -3.16
N HIS A 66 10.32 -4.24 -3.88
CA HIS A 66 10.71 -5.62 -3.57
C HIS A 66 11.33 -5.75 -2.18
N GLU A 67 12.21 -4.82 -1.78
CA GLU A 67 12.78 -4.81 -0.43
C GLU A 67 11.72 -4.49 0.63
N ALA A 68 10.75 -3.63 0.32
CA ALA A 68 9.63 -3.32 1.22
C ALA A 68 8.77 -4.56 1.51
N VAL A 69 8.48 -5.38 0.49
CA VAL A 69 7.81 -6.67 0.67
C VAL A 69 8.62 -7.56 1.61
N GLN A 70 9.94 -7.70 1.35
CA GLN A 70 10.82 -8.54 2.17
C GLN A 70 10.94 -8.07 3.63
N SER A 71 10.90 -6.75 3.88
CA SER A 71 11.03 -6.21 5.23
C SER A 71 9.78 -6.42 6.08
N ILE A 72 8.57 -6.41 5.49
CA ILE A 72 7.32 -6.53 6.26
C ILE A 72 6.74 -7.94 6.30
N GLU A 73 7.01 -8.77 5.28
CA GLU A 73 6.45 -10.12 5.16
C GLU A 73 6.67 -11.02 6.40
N PRO A 74 7.85 -11.05 7.05
CA PRO A 74 8.06 -11.89 8.24
C PRO A 74 7.10 -11.54 9.38
N TYR A 75 6.82 -10.24 9.57
CA TYR A 75 5.89 -9.76 10.60
C TYR A 75 4.45 -10.16 10.27
N PHE A 76 4.05 -10.05 9.00
CA PHE A 76 2.73 -10.50 8.56
C PHE A 76 2.55 -12.01 8.73
N LYS A 77 3.56 -12.82 8.37
CA LYS A 77 3.50 -14.27 8.54
C LYS A 77 3.38 -14.68 10.02
N LYS A 78 4.03 -13.94 10.91
CA LYS A 78 4.00 -14.20 12.35
C LYS A 78 2.66 -13.84 12.98
N ASP A 79 2.07 -12.70 12.60
CA ASP A 79 0.77 -12.26 13.09
C ASP A 79 -0.08 -11.63 11.96
N PRO A 80 -0.79 -12.46 11.17
CA PRO A 80 -1.67 -11.98 10.11
C PRO A 80 -2.86 -11.15 10.61
N GLY A 81 -3.18 -11.22 11.90
CA GLY A 81 -4.27 -10.48 12.53
C GLY A 81 -3.92 -9.03 12.85
N ASN A 82 -2.62 -8.69 12.86
CA ASN A 82 -2.18 -7.30 13.00
C ASN A 82 -2.52 -6.52 11.73
N TYR A 83 -3.65 -5.82 11.76
CA TYR A 83 -4.17 -5.10 10.60
C TYR A 83 -3.22 -4.01 10.08
N ILE A 84 -2.38 -3.40 10.93
CA ILE A 84 -1.41 -2.38 10.50
C ILE A 84 -0.35 -3.03 9.61
N VAL A 85 0.20 -4.16 10.07
CA VAL A 85 1.20 -4.94 9.32
C VAL A 85 0.58 -5.53 8.05
N ALA A 86 -0.62 -6.09 8.14
CA ALA A 86 -1.31 -6.71 7.02
C ALA A 86 -1.68 -5.69 5.93
N THR A 87 -2.20 -4.52 6.29
CA THR A 87 -2.47 -3.43 5.34
C THR A 87 -1.19 -2.92 4.67
N LEU A 88 -0.11 -2.73 5.44
CA LEU A 88 1.18 -2.34 4.87
C LEU A 88 1.75 -3.40 3.93
N TYR A 89 1.63 -4.68 4.27
CA TYR A 89 2.03 -5.79 3.41
C TYR A 89 1.20 -5.83 2.12
N ALA A 90 -0.12 -5.67 2.20
CA ALA A 90 -1.00 -5.58 1.03
C ALA A 90 -0.61 -4.40 0.13
N HIS A 91 -0.27 -3.24 0.71
CA HIS A 91 0.24 -2.09 -0.04
C HIS A 91 1.57 -2.43 -0.74
N CYS A 92 2.52 -3.07 -0.06
CA CYS A 92 3.79 -3.49 -0.66
C CYS A 92 3.57 -4.45 -1.84
N LEU A 93 2.68 -5.45 -1.68
CA LEU A 93 2.30 -6.37 -2.75
C LEU A 93 1.68 -5.64 -3.94
N MET A 94 0.77 -4.69 -3.69
CA MET A 94 0.17 -3.87 -4.75
C MET A 94 1.24 -3.09 -5.52
N ARG A 95 2.21 -2.48 -4.83
CA ARG A 95 3.31 -1.73 -5.46
C ARG A 95 4.30 -2.62 -6.21
N ASN A 96 4.25 -3.92 -6.00
CA ASN A 96 5.02 -4.93 -6.71
C ASN A 96 4.19 -5.64 -7.80
N ASP A 97 3.04 -5.08 -8.19
CA ASP A 97 2.08 -5.65 -9.16
C ASP A 97 1.49 -7.02 -8.77
N GLU A 98 1.64 -7.43 -7.51
CA GLU A 98 1.12 -8.67 -6.94
C GLU A 98 -0.33 -8.53 -6.47
N TYR A 99 -1.19 -7.91 -7.30
CA TYR A 99 -2.58 -7.62 -6.97
C TYR A 99 -3.40 -8.83 -6.47
N PRO A 100 -3.30 -10.06 -7.02
CA PRO A 100 -4.02 -11.20 -6.44
C PRO A 100 -3.57 -11.56 -5.02
N ALA A 101 -2.30 -11.38 -4.67
CA ALA A 101 -1.81 -11.61 -3.32
C ALA A 101 -2.30 -10.49 -2.38
N ALA A 102 -2.21 -9.23 -2.80
CA ALA A 102 -2.73 -8.08 -2.06
C ALA A 102 -4.24 -8.23 -1.79
N GLU A 103 -5.01 -8.62 -2.81
CA GLU A 103 -6.45 -8.88 -2.70
C GLU A 103 -6.75 -9.98 -1.66
N LYS A 104 -5.96 -11.07 -1.64
CA LYS A 104 -6.14 -12.13 -0.66
C LYS A 104 -5.92 -11.63 0.76
N VAL A 105 -4.94 -10.75 0.99
CA VAL A 105 -4.72 -10.15 2.30
C VAL A 105 -5.93 -9.28 2.68
N LEU A 106 -6.32 -8.33 1.83
CA LEU A 106 -7.42 -7.39 2.10
C LEU A 106 -8.79 -8.07 2.29
N ASN A 107 -9.01 -9.23 1.69
CA ASN A 107 -10.23 -10.02 1.91
C ASN A 107 -10.29 -10.68 3.30
N ASN A 108 -9.16 -10.86 3.98
CA ASN A 108 -9.07 -11.59 5.25
C ASN A 108 -8.77 -10.69 6.46
N ILE A 109 -8.29 -9.46 6.26
CA ILE A 109 -8.00 -8.55 7.37
C ILE A 109 -9.26 -8.00 8.02
N HIS A 110 -9.17 -7.68 9.30
CA HIS A 110 -10.16 -6.93 10.05
C HIS A 110 -9.51 -5.70 10.68
N VAL A 111 -9.73 -4.54 10.05
CA VAL A 111 -9.23 -3.24 10.48
C VAL A 111 -10.16 -2.68 11.53
N LEU A 112 -9.60 -2.28 12.68
CA LEU A 112 -10.37 -1.62 13.72
C LEU A 112 -10.76 -0.21 13.26
N PRO A 113 -12.03 0.22 13.44
CA PRO A 113 -12.44 1.57 13.10
C PRO A 113 -11.66 2.61 13.94
N TYR A 114 -11.15 3.66 13.29
CA TYR A 114 -10.61 4.86 13.92
C TYR A 114 -10.95 6.09 13.07
N GLU A 115 -10.93 7.28 13.67
CA GLU A 115 -11.22 8.52 12.95
C GLU A 115 -10.22 8.74 11.81
N GLY A 116 -10.72 8.87 10.58
CA GLY A 116 -9.90 9.07 9.38
C GLY A 116 -9.33 7.78 8.75
N ALA A 117 -9.86 6.60 9.09
CA ALA A 117 -9.45 5.32 8.50
C ALA A 117 -9.93 5.12 7.05
N THR A 118 -9.52 5.98 6.11
CA THR A 118 -9.87 5.87 4.68
C THR A 118 -8.93 4.94 3.90
N ASP A 119 -7.73 4.71 4.45
CA ASP A 119 -6.65 4.01 3.75
C ASP A 119 -7.01 2.56 3.35
N GLY A 120 -7.79 1.86 4.18
CA GLY A 120 -8.16 0.46 3.96
C GLY A 120 -9.09 0.27 2.76
N HIS A 121 -10.16 1.07 2.67
CA HIS A 121 -11.09 1.02 1.55
C HIS A 121 -10.45 1.53 0.26
N LEU A 122 -9.69 2.63 0.30
CA LEU A 122 -8.99 3.15 -0.88
C LEU A 122 -8.01 2.11 -1.45
N LEU A 123 -7.22 1.45 -0.60
CA LEU A 123 -6.31 0.38 -1.02
C LEU A 123 -7.08 -0.80 -1.62
N TYR A 124 -8.21 -1.18 -1.03
CA TYR A 124 -9.08 -2.22 -1.58
C TYR A 124 -9.60 -1.86 -2.97
N LYS A 125 -10.16 -0.67 -3.14
CA LYS A 125 -10.61 -0.14 -4.44
C LYS A 125 -9.49 -0.19 -5.48
N GLN A 126 -8.30 0.32 -5.12
CA GLN A 126 -7.13 0.30 -6.00
C GLN A 126 -6.74 -1.10 -6.45
N VAL A 127 -6.57 -2.03 -5.51
CA VAL A 127 -6.20 -3.42 -5.81
C VAL A 127 -7.22 -4.09 -6.72
N LYS A 128 -8.52 -3.84 -6.51
CA LYS A 128 -9.58 -4.39 -7.36
C LYS A 128 -9.53 -3.84 -8.78
N LEU A 129 -9.38 -2.54 -8.94
CA LEU A 129 -9.31 -1.90 -10.26
C LEU A 129 -8.05 -2.32 -11.02
N MET A 130 -6.89 -2.36 -10.36
CA MET A 130 -5.65 -2.90 -10.96
C MET A 130 -5.81 -4.37 -11.36
N ARG A 131 -6.46 -5.18 -10.52
CA ARG A 131 -6.76 -6.57 -10.85
C ARG A 131 -7.69 -6.69 -12.05
N ALA A 132 -8.65 -5.78 -12.21
CA ALA A 132 -9.51 -5.71 -13.39
C ALA A 132 -8.69 -5.47 -14.66
N LEU A 133 -7.76 -4.50 -14.65
CA LEU A 133 -6.88 -4.22 -15.79
C LEU A 133 -6.02 -5.45 -16.17
N GLN A 134 -5.41 -6.13 -15.18
CA GLN A 134 -4.69 -7.39 -15.44
C GLN A 134 -5.57 -8.47 -16.07
N LEU A 135 -6.83 -8.59 -15.63
CA LEU A 135 -7.76 -9.57 -16.17
C LEU A 135 -8.20 -9.22 -17.60
N VAL A 136 -8.32 -7.93 -17.94
CA VAL A 136 -8.57 -7.48 -19.32
C VAL A 136 -7.44 -7.90 -20.25
N GLN A 137 -6.18 -7.67 -19.85
CA GLN A 137 -5.01 -8.11 -20.61
C GLN A 137 -4.99 -9.64 -20.80
N GLN A 138 -5.49 -10.39 -19.83
CA GLN A 138 -5.66 -11.84 -19.90
C GLN A 138 -6.92 -12.30 -20.65
N LYS A 139 -7.70 -11.37 -21.23
CA LYS A 139 -8.99 -11.61 -21.91
C LYS A 139 -10.06 -12.25 -21.01
N LYS A 140 -9.94 -12.09 -19.69
CA LYS A 140 -10.88 -12.61 -18.67
C LYS A 140 -11.91 -11.54 -18.29
N TYR A 141 -12.71 -11.08 -19.25
CA TYR A 141 -13.56 -9.91 -19.11
C TYR A 141 -14.63 -10.04 -18.02
N GLN A 142 -15.27 -11.20 -17.90
CA GLN A 142 -16.28 -11.42 -16.84
C GLN A 142 -15.67 -11.34 -15.43
N ALA A 143 -14.46 -11.88 -15.26
CA ALA A 143 -13.74 -11.74 -14.00
C ALA A 143 -13.31 -10.28 -13.76
N ALA A 144 -12.93 -9.55 -14.80
CA ALA A 144 -12.60 -8.13 -14.70
C ALA A 144 -13.82 -7.29 -14.25
N LEU A 145 -14.99 -7.50 -14.86
CA LEU A 145 -16.24 -6.85 -14.44
C LEU A 145 -16.59 -7.17 -12.99
N LYS A 146 -16.37 -8.41 -12.54
CA LYS A 146 -16.55 -8.78 -11.13
C LYS A 146 -15.64 -7.96 -10.22
N LYS A 147 -14.37 -7.74 -10.59
CA LYS A 147 -13.46 -6.90 -9.80
C LYS A 147 -13.87 -5.44 -9.76
N VAL A 148 -14.37 -4.91 -10.87
CA VAL A 148 -14.93 -3.54 -10.95
C VAL A 148 -16.19 -3.42 -10.07
N SER A 149 -17.04 -4.45 -10.01
CA SER A 149 -18.16 -4.47 -9.06
C SER A 149 -17.67 -4.51 -7.61
N GLU A 150 -16.71 -5.38 -7.30
CA GLU A 150 -16.13 -5.50 -5.96
C GLU A 150 -15.45 -4.21 -5.50
N SER A 151 -14.89 -3.39 -6.40
CA SER A 151 -14.25 -2.10 -6.01
C SER A 151 -15.22 -1.03 -5.53
N ARG A 152 -16.53 -1.20 -5.81
CA ARG A 152 -17.61 -0.32 -5.33
C ARG A 152 -18.14 -0.73 -3.96
N GLU A 153 -17.76 -1.92 -3.48
CA GLU A 153 -18.21 -2.41 -2.18
C GLU A 153 -17.48 -1.67 -1.06
N TRP A 154 -18.16 -1.53 0.07
CA TRP A 154 -17.63 -0.97 1.32
C TRP A 154 -17.60 -2.03 2.41
N PRO A 155 -16.61 -2.95 2.41
CA PRO A 155 -16.56 -4.00 3.40
C PRO A 155 -16.25 -3.43 4.78
N GLU A 156 -17.18 -3.59 5.73
CA GLU A 156 -17.03 -3.11 7.12
C GLU A 156 -15.73 -3.56 7.79
N ARG A 157 -15.23 -4.75 7.41
CA ARG A 157 -13.94 -5.29 7.88
C ARG A 157 -12.73 -4.39 7.56
N LEU A 158 -12.87 -3.40 6.69
CA LEU A 158 -11.81 -2.45 6.34
C LEU A 158 -11.83 -1.17 7.19
N GLY A 159 -12.68 -1.12 8.23
CA GLY A 159 -12.65 -0.07 9.25
C GLY A 159 -13.35 1.22 8.86
N GLU A 160 -13.92 1.28 7.65
CA GLU A 160 -14.64 2.45 7.13
C GLU A 160 -16.09 2.07 6.82
N GLY A 161 -17.03 2.88 7.31
CA GLY A 161 -18.45 2.75 7.00
C GLY A 161 -18.78 3.40 5.66
N MET A 162 -19.77 2.87 4.93
CA MET A 162 -20.20 3.44 3.67
C MET A 162 -20.69 4.89 3.85
N PRO A 163 -20.18 5.86 3.07
CA PRO A 163 -20.60 7.25 3.15
C PRO A 163 -22.00 7.42 2.54
N TYR A 164 -22.57 8.63 2.70
CA TYR A 164 -23.85 8.94 2.07
C TYR A 164 -23.75 8.87 0.53
N PRO A 165 -24.83 8.49 -0.17
CA PRO A 165 -24.78 8.26 -1.63
C PRO A 165 -24.26 9.43 -2.47
N ASP A 166 -24.49 10.67 -2.02
CA ASP A 166 -24.03 11.90 -2.67
C ASP A 166 -22.52 12.16 -2.49
N MET A 167 -21.88 11.47 -1.54
CA MET A 167 -20.44 11.51 -1.30
C MET A 167 -19.68 10.37 -2.02
N ILE A 168 -20.39 9.44 -2.65
CA ILE A 168 -19.77 8.33 -3.38
C ILE A 168 -19.38 8.81 -4.79
N HIS A 169 -18.09 8.71 -5.09
CA HIS A 169 -17.53 9.02 -6.40
C HIS A 169 -17.05 7.75 -7.10
N ASP A 170 -17.83 7.27 -8.08
CA ASP A 170 -17.56 6.03 -8.83
C ASP A 170 -17.09 6.28 -10.28
N SER A 171 -16.59 7.49 -10.58
CA SER A 171 -16.23 7.88 -11.96
C SER A 171 -15.17 6.95 -12.55
N LEU A 172 -14.14 6.63 -11.76
CA LEU A 172 -13.04 5.79 -12.20
C LEU A 172 -13.49 4.33 -12.41
N GLU A 173 -14.35 3.82 -11.54
CA GLU A 173 -14.94 2.49 -11.68
C GLU A 173 -15.77 2.39 -12.97
N ASN A 174 -16.54 3.44 -13.28
CA ASN A 174 -17.33 3.51 -14.51
C ASN A 174 -16.42 3.58 -15.76
N GLU A 175 -15.32 4.31 -15.69
CA GLU A 175 -14.32 4.39 -16.76
C GLU A 175 -13.64 3.04 -17.00
N VAL A 176 -13.19 2.34 -15.94
CA VAL A 176 -12.60 0.99 -16.05
C VAL A 176 -13.64 -0.02 -16.53
N GLU A 177 -14.89 0.07 -16.09
CA GLU A 177 -15.97 -0.78 -16.59
C GLU A 177 -16.22 -0.59 -18.09
N SER A 178 -16.21 0.67 -18.56
CA SER A 178 -16.31 1.00 -19.98
C SER A 178 -15.15 0.41 -20.77
N LEU A 179 -13.91 0.52 -20.26
CA LEU A 179 -12.74 -0.14 -20.85
C LEU A 179 -12.95 -1.65 -20.97
N VAL A 180 -13.42 -2.32 -19.91
CA VAL A 180 -13.65 -3.77 -19.93
C VAL A 180 -14.69 -4.15 -20.99
N LYS A 181 -15.78 -3.37 -21.10
CA LYS A 181 -16.85 -3.58 -22.08
C LYS A 181 -16.36 -3.38 -23.52
N GLN A 182 -15.57 -2.34 -23.78
CA GLN A 182 -14.95 -2.11 -25.08
C GLN A 182 -13.99 -3.24 -25.46
N ALA A 183 -13.16 -3.71 -24.52
CA ALA A 183 -12.26 -4.85 -24.75
C ALA A 183 -13.04 -6.13 -25.09
N MET A 184 -14.17 -6.35 -24.42
CA MET A 184 -15.07 -7.48 -24.70
C MET A 184 -15.70 -7.38 -26.10
N GLN A 185 -15.90 -6.18 -26.63
CA GLN A 185 -16.38 -5.91 -27.99
C GLN A 185 -15.26 -6.00 -29.05
N GLY A 186 -14.03 -6.35 -28.67
CA GLY A 186 -12.90 -6.54 -29.58
C GLY A 186 -11.98 -5.33 -29.72
N HIS A 187 -12.17 -4.28 -28.92
CA HIS A 187 -11.22 -3.17 -28.87
C HIS A 187 -9.90 -3.64 -28.22
N ASN A 188 -8.77 -3.38 -28.89
CA ASN A 188 -7.45 -3.70 -28.37
C ASN A 188 -6.79 -2.42 -27.85
N PHE A 189 -6.72 -2.29 -26.53
CA PHE A 189 -6.04 -1.18 -25.87
C PHE A 189 -4.52 -1.29 -26.04
N SER A 190 -3.89 -0.19 -26.42
CA SER A 190 -2.43 -0.05 -26.42
C SER A 190 -1.87 -0.06 -25.00
N LYS A 191 -0.57 -0.34 -24.88
CA LYS A 191 0.13 -0.28 -23.59
C LYS A 191 0.02 1.09 -22.93
N SER A 192 0.10 2.17 -23.71
CA SER A 192 -0.03 3.55 -23.20
C SER A 192 -1.42 3.85 -22.66
N GLU A 193 -2.47 3.32 -23.28
CA GLU A 193 -3.85 3.48 -22.77
C GLU A 193 -4.00 2.77 -21.44
N ILE A 194 -3.57 1.51 -21.32
CA ILE A 194 -3.61 0.79 -20.04
C ILE A 194 -2.81 1.53 -18.96
N THR A 195 -1.61 2.01 -19.28
CA THR A 195 -0.80 2.79 -18.34
C THR A 195 -1.48 4.10 -17.91
N SER A 196 -2.30 4.72 -18.76
CA SER A 196 -3.11 5.88 -18.35
C SER A 196 -4.10 5.51 -17.25
N TYR A 197 -4.81 4.39 -17.37
CA TYR A 197 -5.71 3.90 -16.32
C TYR A 197 -4.96 3.50 -15.05
N GLU A 198 -3.81 2.82 -15.17
CA GLU A 198 -2.95 2.49 -14.03
C GLU A 198 -2.54 3.76 -13.25
N ASN A 199 -2.17 4.83 -13.96
CA ASN A 199 -1.79 6.10 -13.34
C ASN A 199 -2.98 6.77 -12.63
N GLN A 200 -4.17 6.76 -13.22
CA GLN A 200 -5.38 7.28 -12.57
C GLN A 200 -5.73 6.49 -11.31
N ILE A 201 -5.65 5.16 -11.36
CA ILE A 201 -5.91 4.29 -10.20
C ILE A 201 -4.88 4.54 -9.10
N ASN A 202 -3.60 4.67 -9.44
CA ASN A 202 -2.54 4.98 -8.47
C ASN A 202 -2.71 6.37 -7.81
N ALA A 203 -3.42 7.30 -8.46
CA ALA A 203 -3.68 8.62 -7.90
C ALA A 203 -4.77 8.64 -6.81
N ILE A 204 -5.62 7.59 -6.69
CA ILE A 204 -6.70 7.51 -5.70
C ILE A 204 -6.19 7.74 -4.26
N SER A 205 -5.03 7.18 -3.88
CA SER A 205 -4.45 7.39 -2.54
C SER A 205 -3.71 8.73 -2.39
N GLN A 206 -3.43 9.47 -3.46
CA GLN A 206 -2.77 10.78 -3.38
C GLN A 206 -3.78 11.92 -3.14
N SER A 207 -5.03 11.77 -3.61
CA SER A 207 -6.13 12.71 -3.34
C SER A 207 -6.67 12.63 -1.91
N GLY A 208 -6.37 11.57 -1.16
CA GLY A 208 -6.76 11.39 0.24
C GLY A 208 -5.91 12.17 1.26
N ASN A 209 -4.78 12.75 0.84
CA ASN A 209 -3.88 13.56 1.68
C ASN A 209 -4.14 15.07 1.50
N LEU A 210 -5.41 15.48 1.49
CA LEU A 210 -5.82 16.88 1.61
C LEU A 210 -6.71 17.00 2.85
N ASN A 211 -6.07 17.03 4.02
CA ASN A 211 -6.35 17.93 5.16
C ASN A 211 -5.40 17.61 6.33
#